data_AF-A0A9P6KC68-F1
#
_entry.id   AF-A0A9P6KC68-F1
#
_cell.length_a   1.000
_cell.length_b   1.000
_cell.length_c   1.000
_cell.angle_alpha   90.00
_cell.angle_beta   90.00
_cell.angle_gamma   90.00
#
_symmetry.space_group_name_H-M   'P 1'
#
loop_
_entity.id
_entity.type
_entity.pdbx_description
1 polymer ?
#
loop_
_entity_poly.entity_id
_entity_poly.type
_entity_poly.pdbx_seq_one_letter_code
_entity_poly.pdbx_strand_id
1 'polypeptide(L)'
;MDPSAREANSVVSCWTALDNVNLSNGTLIIEPFPRLVDATTEKVLELPATEALDDPEYFLRYHRAISSRYLTELDPATAVEQARRNHVRSDCANPAPSKSKREGALTPDDLMTIIETCPIERQTPILVEIPAGSVVFLSGFVRHCSLGNSTSLFRRAFMPQYSAGKVETSEGGLVSLAVPCEE
;
A
#
# COMPACT_ATOMS: atom_id res chain seq x y z
N MET A 1 -4.06 13.28 3.69
CA MET A 1 -2.62 13.56 3.70
C MET A 1 -2.35 14.63 2.66
N ASP A 2 -1.51 15.60 2.96
CA ASP A 2 -1.04 16.57 1.98
C ASP A 2 -0.30 15.81 0.85
N PRO A 3 -0.67 15.98 -0.43
CA PRO A 3 0.02 15.34 -1.55
C PRO A 3 1.54 15.57 -1.53
N SER A 4 1.99 16.74 -1.09
CA SER A 4 3.43 17.09 -0.99
C SER A 4 4.21 16.13 -0.09
N ALA A 5 3.58 15.56 0.94
CA ALA A 5 4.22 14.61 1.85
C ALA A 5 4.61 13.29 1.16
N ARG A 6 3.75 12.82 0.23
CA ARG A 6 3.98 11.61 -0.56
C ARG A 6 4.98 11.85 -1.69
N GLU A 7 5.10 13.10 -2.12
CA GLU A 7 6.01 13.55 -3.19
C GLU A 7 7.45 13.74 -2.71
N ALA A 8 7.67 13.95 -1.41
CA ALA A 8 9.04 14.08 -0.88
C ALA A 8 9.58 12.77 -0.29
N ASN A 9 8.77 12.01 0.45
CA ASN A 9 9.27 10.91 1.27
C ASN A 9 8.36 9.68 1.22
N SER A 10 8.94 8.51 1.52
CA SER A 10 8.14 7.30 1.74
C SER A 10 7.39 7.46 3.06
N VAL A 11 6.11 7.05 3.07
CA VAL A 11 5.23 7.20 4.22
C VAL A 11 4.62 5.87 4.59
N VAL A 12 4.57 5.59 5.90
CA VAL A 12 3.82 4.47 6.47
C VAL A 12 2.76 4.99 7.43
N SER A 13 1.54 4.48 7.31
CA SER A 13 0.44 4.75 8.24
C SER A 13 0.25 3.52 9.12
N CYS A 14 0.14 3.71 10.42
CA CYS A 14 -0.06 2.61 11.38
C CYS A 14 -1.52 2.65 11.86
N TRP A 15 -2.42 1.98 11.16
CA TRP A 15 -3.82 1.95 11.57
C TRP A 15 -4.00 0.95 12.72
N THR A 16 -4.25 1.47 13.92
CA THR A 16 -4.36 0.69 15.15
C THR A 16 -5.83 0.58 15.56
N ALA A 17 -6.35 -0.64 15.60
CA ALA A 17 -7.70 -0.91 16.06
C ALA A 17 -7.78 -0.75 17.59
N LEU A 18 -8.58 0.21 18.08
CA LEU A 18 -8.81 0.38 19.53
C LEU A 18 -10.02 -0.43 20.03
N ASP A 19 -10.84 -0.90 19.10
CA ASP A 19 -11.96 -1.81 19.30
C ASP A 19 -11.82 -2.99 18.32
N ASN A 20 -12.52 -4.11 18.56
CA ASN A 20 -12.60 -5.17 17.55
C ASN A 20 -13.24 -4.60 16.29
N VAL A 21 -12.62 -4.78 15.13
CA VAL A 21 -13.13 -4.28 13.85
C VAL A 21 -13.49 -5.42 12.93
N ASN A 22 -14.66 -5.30 12.32
CA ASN A 22 -15.23 -6.30 11.44
C ASN A 22 -16.13 -5.62 10.41
N LEU A 23 -16.73 -6.42 9.54
CA LEU A 23 -17.56 -5.89 8.46
C LEU A 23 -18.80 -5.12 8.94
N SER A 24 -19.34 -5.45 10.12
CA SER A 24 -20.53 -4.78 10.66
C SER A 24 -20.24 -3.39 11.23
N ASN A 25 -19.08 -3.20 11.87
CA ASN A 25 -18.75 -1.92 12.50
C ASN A 25 -17.75 -1.06 11.69
N GLY A 26 -17.52 -1.43 10.43
CA GLY A 26 -16.73 -0.66 9.48
C GLY A 26 -15.24 -0.99 9.52
N THR A 27 -14.88 -2.20 9.10
CA THR A 27 -13.50 -2.63 8.83
C THR A 27 -12.82 -1.81 7.72
N LEU A 28 -11.51 -1.98 7.56
CA LEU A 28 -10.77 -1.49 6.41
C LEU A 28 -10.95 -2.43 5.21
N ILE A 29 -11.08 -1.82 4.04
CA ILE A 29 -10.82 -2.49 2.78
C ILE A 29 -9.56 -1.91 2.15
N ILE A 30 -8.68 -2.79 1.70
CA ILE A 30 -7.39 -2.44 1.10
C ILE A 30 -7.39 -2.98 -0.32
N GLU A 31 -7.06 -2.13 -1.30
CA GLU A 31 -6.68 -2.59 -2.62
C GLU A 31 -5.17 -2.82 -2.64
N PRO A 32 -4.69 -4.07 -2.75
CA PRO A 32 -3.26 -4.33 -2.72
C PRO A 32 -2.52 -3.58 -3.83
N PHE A 33 -1.25 -3.28 -3.59
CA PHE A 33 -0.41 -2.59 -4.57
C PHE A 33 -0.38 -3.37 -5.90
N PRO A 34 -0.59 -2.74 -7.06
CA PRO A 34 -0.68 -3.47 -8.33
C PRO A 34 0.61 -4.23 -8.62
N ARG A 35 0.48 -5.34 -9.35
CA ARG A 35 1.64 -6.13 -9.80
C ARG A 35 1.86 -5.89 -11.28
N LEU A 36 3.12 -5.87 -11.68
CA LEU A 36 3.45 -5.87 -13.10
C LEU A 36 3.24 -7.29 -13.64
N VAL A 37 2.71 -7.37 -14.85
CA VAL A 37 2.52 -8.63 -15.57
C VAL A 37 3.21 -8.56 -16.91
N ASP A 38 3.77 -9.69 -17.32
CA ASP A 38 4.37 -9.86 -18.63
C ASP A 38 3.25 -9.84 -19.69
N ALA A 39 3.36 -8.95 -20.67
CA ALA A 39 2.32 -8.74 -21.69
C ALA A 39 2.09 -9.97 -22.58
N THR A 40 3.06 -10.89 -22.67
CA THR A 40 3.00 -12.07 -23.52
C THR A 40 2.50 -13.30 -22.76
N THR A 41 2.93 -13.45 -21.51
CA THR A 41 2.62 -14.65 -20.70
C THR A 41 1.52 -14.44 -19.67
N GLU A 42 1.10 -13.19 -19.45
CA GLU A 42 0.15 -12.77 -18.41
C GLU A 42 0.59 -13.16 -16.99
N LYS A 43 1.84 -13.57 -16.81
CA LYS A 43 2.40 -13.94 -15.51
C LYS A 43 2.89 -12.70 -14.78
N VAL A 44 2.71 -12.71 -13.47
CA VAL A 44 3.30 -11.71 -12.58
C VAL A 44 4.80 -11.69 -12.77
N LEU A 45 5.33 -10.50 -13.05
CA LEU A 45 6.75 -10.23 -13.08
C LEU A 45 7.25 -10.11 -11.64
N GLU A 46 7.96 -11.15 -11.17
CA GLU A 46 8.81 -11.01 -10.01
C GLU A 46 9.98 -10.11 -10.40
N LEU A 47 9.91 -8.84 -10.01
CA LEU A 47 11.06 -7.96 -10.12
C LEU A 47 12.12 -8.45 -9.12
N PRO A 48 13.38 -8.57 -9.55
CA PRO A 48 14.44 -8.98 -8.64
C PRO A 48 14.44 -8.02 -7.45
N ALA A 49 14.47 -8.58 -6.23
CA ALA A 49 14.80 -7.85 -5.01
C ALA A 49 16.20 -7.29 -5.21
N THR A 50 16.25 -6.11 -5.82
CA THR A 50 17.47 -5.44 -6.21
C THR A 50 17.83 -4.56 -5.05
N GLU A 51 19.12 -4.56 -4.70
CA GLU A 51 19.73 -3.55 -3.81
C GLU A 51 19.37 -2.12 -4.28
N ALA A 52 18.91 -1.94 -5.53
CA ALA A 52 18.34 -0.71 -6.04
C ALA A 52 17.09 -0.21 -5.28
N LEU A 53 16.25 -1.08 -4.71
CA LEU A 53 15.12 -0.65 -3.87
C LEU A 53 15.55 -0.18 -2.47
N ASP A 54 16.81 -0.40 -2.09
CA ASP A 54 17.38 0.17 -0.85
C ASP A 54 17.74 1.65 -1.04
N ASP A 55 17.84 2.14 -2.29
CA ASP A 55 17.96 3.57 -2.58
C ASP A 55 16.58 4.26 -2.45
N PRO A 56 16.40 5.21 -1.51
CA PRO A 56 15.13 5.87 -1.27
C PRO A 56 14.54 6.58 -2.50
N GLU A 57 15.37 7.19 -3.34
CA GLU A 57 14.92 7.90 -4.54
C GLU A 57 14.35 6.91 -5.55
N TYR A 58 15.07 5.80 -5.76
CA TYR A 58 14.62 4.75 -6.65
C TYR A 58 13.33 4.08 -6.15
N PHE A 59 13.25 3.79 -4.84
CA PHE A 59 12.03 3.27 -4.21
C PHE A 59 10.81 4.17 -4.47
N LEU A 60 10.98 5.49 -4.33
CA LEU A 60 9.93 6.47 -4.56
C LEU A 60 9.52 6.53 -6.03
N ARG A 61 10.50 6.60 -6.94
CA ARG A 61 10.25 6.62 -8.39
C ARG A 61 9.48 5.37 -8.83
N TYR A 62 9.91 4.20 -8.37
CA TYR A 62 9.26 2.92 -8.63
C TYR A 62 7.79 2.92 -8.18
N HIS A 63 7.54 3.20 -6.90
CA HIS A 63 6.19 3.11 -6.36
C HIS A 63 5.26 4.18 -6.93
N ARG A 64 5.78 5.38 -7.26
CA ARG A 64 5.04 6.42 -7.96
C ARG A 64 4.60 5.97 -9.34
N ALA A 65 5.52 5.42 -10.13
CA ALA A 65 5.22 4.99 -11.49
C ALA A 65 4.15 3.90 -11.55
N ILE A 66 4.10 2.98 -10.58
CA ILE A 66 3.03 1.98 -10.51
C ILE A 66 1.74 2.57 -9.93
N SER A 67 1.82 3.37 -8.86
CA SER A 67 0.62 3.95 -8.23
C SER A 67 -0.11 4.95 -9.15
N SER A 68 0.60 5.67 -10.03
CA SER A 68 -0.05 6.56 -11.00
C SER A 68 -0.89 5.80 -12.03
N ARG A 69 -0.66 4.49 -12.17
CA ARG A 69 -1.34 3.61 -13.11
C ARG A 69 -2.51 2.85 -12.51
N TYR A 70 -2.81 3.05 -11.22
CA TYR A 70 -3.95 2.43 -10.56
C TYR A 70 -5.19 2.50 -11.46
N LEU A 71 -5.82 1.35 -11.71
CA LEU A 71 -7.05 1.28 -12.48
C LEU A 71 -8.17 2.06 -11.77
N THR A 72 -9.21 2.43 -12.52
CA THR A 72 -10.39 3.15 -11.97
C THR A 72 -10.86 2.53 -10.67
N GLU A 73 -11.02 3.35 -9.63
CA GLU A 73 -11.44 2.88 -8.30
C GLU A 73 -12.66 1.98 -8.40
N LEU A 74 -12.60 0.83 -7.71
CA LEU A 74 -13.76 -0.02 -7.56
C LEU A 74 -14.77 0.69 -6.67
N ASP A 75 -16.05 0.56 -6.99
CA ASP A 75 -17.07 0.94 -6.03
C ASP A 75 -16.92 0.07 -4.76
N PRO A 76 -17.13 0.65 -3.55
CA PRO A 76 -16.91 -0.09 -2.31
C PRO A 76 -17.71 -1.38 -2.19
N ALA A 77 -18.91 -1.45 -2.77
CA ALA A 77 -19.76 -2.64 -2.67
C ALA A 77 -19.18 -3.80 -3.50
N THR A 78 -18.73 -3.53 -4.73
CA THR A 78 -18.04 -4.50 -5.58
C THR A 78 -16.73 -4.93 -4.96
N ALA A 79 -15.96 -4.00 -4.40
CA ALA A 79 -14.70 -4.33 -3.74
C ALA A 79 -14.92 -5.27 -2.54
N VAL A 80 -15.95 -5.01 -1.71
CA VAL A 80 -16.34 -5.88 -0.60
C VAL A 80 -16.78 -7.26 -1.09
N GLU A 81 -17.58 -7.31 -2.15
CA GLU A 81 -18.05 -8.57 -2.73
C GLU A 81 -16.89 -9.41 -3.29
N GLN A 82 -15.94 -8.79 -3.98
CA GLN A 82 -14.72 -9.47 -4.45
C GLN A 82 -13.88 -9.98 -3.28
N ALA A 83 -13.68 -9.17 -2.24
CA ALA A 83 -12.92 -9.55 -1.06
C ALA A 83 -13.57 -10.73 -0.31
N ARG A 84 -14.90 -10.75 -0.21
CA ARG A 84 -15.66 -11.84 0.42
C ARG A 84 -15.50 -13.17 -0.31
N ARG A 85 -15.54 -13.17 -1.65
CA ARG A 85 -15.39 -14.39 -2.45
C ARG A 85 -14.03 -15.06 -2.26
N ASN A 86 -13.01 -14.25 -1.99
CA ASN A 86 -11.64 -14.72 -1.79
C ASN A 86 -11.28 -14.88 -0.31
N HIS A 87 -12.25 -14.77 0.61
CA HIS A 87 -12.08 -14.96 2.05
C HIS A 87 -11.92 -16.45 2.41
N VAL A 88 -10.91 -17.09 1.83
CA VAL A 88 -10.26 -18.25 2.44
C VAL A 88 -9.43 -17.67 3.58
N ARG A 89 -9.67 -18.11 4.83
CA ARG A 89 -8.94 -17.67 6.03
C ARG A 89 -7.48 -17.39 5.68
N SER A 90 -7.13 -16.11 5.62
CA SER A 90 -5.75 -15.68 5.50
C SER A 90 -5.15 -15.92 6.87
N ASP A 91 -4.57 -17.11 7.08
CA ASP A 91 -3.49 -17.23 8.04
C ASP A 91 -2.52 -16.09 7.70
N CYS A 92 -2.17 -15.27 8.68
CA CYS A 92 -1.36 -14.05 8.52
C CYS A 92 0.09 -14.32 8.05
N ALA A 93 0.34 -15.44 7.38
CA ALA A 93 1.57 -15.77 6.73
C ALA A 93 1.71 -14.91 5.47
N ASN A 94 2.54 -13.86 5.58
CA ASN A 94 3.18 -13.29 4.41
C ASN A 94 3.85 -14.44 3.63
N PRO A 95 3.61 -14.62 2.33
CA PRO A 95 4.46 -15.50 1.54
C PRO A 95 5.89 -14.96 1.69
N ALA A 96 6.80 -15.80 2.19
CA ALA A 96 8.20 -15.46 2.28
C ALA A 96 8.69 -15.04 0.88
N PRO A 97 9.48 -13.96 0.74
CA PRO A 97 9.99 -13.56 -0.56
C PRO A 97 10.73 -14.74 -1.19
N SER A 98 10.19 -15.23 -2.31
CA SER A 98 10.87 -16.19 -3.17
C SER A 98 12.14 -15.52 -3.66
N LYS A 99 13.30 -15.99 -3.17
CA LYS A 99 14.60 -15.56 -3.71
C LYS A 99 14.77 -16.19 -5.09
N SER A 100 14.13 -15.65 -6.11
CA SER A 100 14.42 -16.02 -7.49
C SER A 100 15.73 -15.31 -7.91
N LYS A 101 16.82 -16.08 -7.91
CA LYS A 101 18.09 -15.66 -8.53
C LYS A 101 17.87 -15.54 -10.05
N ARG A 102 17.56 -14.34 -10.55
CA ARG A 102 17.84 -14.00 -11.95
C ARG A 102 19.30 -13.54 -12.03
N GLU A 103 20.10 -14.26 -12.80
CA GLU A 103 21.44 -13.84 -13.20
C GLU A 103 21.30 -12.69 -14.22
N GLY A 104 21.91 -11.55 -13.91
CA GLY A 104 21.83 -10.30 -14.67
C GLY A 104 21.12 -9.21 -13.87
N ALA A 105 21.88 -8.33 -13.22
CA ALA A 105 21.32 -7.16 -12.55
C ALA A 105 20.70 -6.23 -13.62
N LEU A 106 19.38 -6.12 -13.64
CA LEU A 106 18.70 -5.09 -14.42
C LEU A 106 19.17 -3.72 -13.92
N THR A 107 19.50 -2.82 -14.82
CA THR A 107 19.83 -1.44 -14.43
C THR A 107 18.56 -0.74 -13.95
N PRO A 108 18.68 0.34 -13.14
CA PRO A 108 17.55 1.19 -12.76
C PRO A 108 16.71 1.64 -13.97
N ASP A 109 17.36 1.96 -15.10
CA ASP A 109 16.69 2.42 -16.32
C ASP A 109 15.95 1.29 -17.05
N ASP A 110 16.50 0.07 -17.07
CA ASP A 110 15.81 -1.10 -17.61
C ASP A 110 14.53 -1.38 -16.83
N LEU A 111 14.60 -1.31 -15.49
CA LEU A 111 13.45 -1.50 -14.62
C LEU A 111 12.39 -0.41 -14.82
N MET A 112 12.79 0.86 -14.99
CA MET A 112 11.85 1.94 -15.29
C MET A 112 11.17 1.74 -16.65
N THR A 113 11.91 1.29 -17.66
CA THR A 113 11.35 0.93 -18.96
C THR A 113 10.33 -0.21 -18.85
N ILE A 114 10.64 -1.24 -18.06
CA ILE A 114 9.70 -2.34 -17.77
C ILE A 114 8.43 -1.81 -17.10
N ILE A 115 8.56 -0.93 -16.10
CA ILE A 115 7.42 -0.35 -15.38
C ILE A 115 6.54 0.49 -16.30
N GLU A 116 7.11 1.22 -17.26
CA GLU A 116 6.33 2.06 -18.17
C GLU A 116 5.61 1.23 -19.25
N THR A 117 6.20 0.11 -19.66
CA THR A 117 5.72 -0.68 -20.80
C THR A 117 4.87 -1.90 -20.40
N CYS A 118 5.15 -2.54 -19.27
CA CYS A 118 4.42 -3.73 -18.85
C CYS A 118 3.05 -3.37 -18.28
N PRO A 119 1.98 -4.12 -18.61
CA PRO A 119 0.67 -3.94 -17.99
C PRO A 119 0.72 -4.16 -16.48
N ILE A 120 -0.20 -3.51 -15.76
CA ILE A 120 -0.44 -3.80 -14.34
C ILE A 120 -1.68 -4.66 -14.17
N GLU A 121 -1.62 -5.56 -13.20
CA GLU A 121 -2.73 -6.36 -12.73
C GLU A 121 -3.25 -5.79 -11.40
N ARG A 122 -4.56 -5.51 -11.36
CA ARG A 122 -5.26 -5.26 -10.10
C ARG A 122 -5.37 -6.57 -9.31
N GLN A 123 -4.95 -6.51 -8.06
CA GLN A 123 -5.16 -7.61 -7.12
C GLN A 123 -6.55 -7.53 -6.47
N THR A 124 -7.04 -8.65 -5.96
CA THR A 124 -8.30 -8.67 -5.20
C THR A 124 -8.19 -7.81 -3.94
N PRO A 125 -9.18 -6.94 -3.66
CA PRO A 125 -9.25 -6.23 -2.39
C PRO A 125 -9.28 -7.17 -1.17
N ILE A 126 -8.75 -6.69 -0.05
CA ILE A 126 -8.64 -7.42 1.21
C ILE A 126 -9.50 -6.71 2.26
N LEU A 127 -10.32 -7.48 2.98
CA LEU A 127 -11.03 -7.03 4.19
C LEU A 127 -10.17 -7.32 5.42
N VAL A 128 -10.03 -6.34 6.30
CA VAL A 128 -9.13 -6.42 7.46
C VAL A 128 -9.91 -6.49 8.77
N GLU A 129 -10.47 -7.66 9.07
CA GLU A 129 -11.16 -7.91 10.34
C GLU A 129 -10.15 -8.33 11.40
N ILE A 130 -9.93 -7.48 12.39
CA ILE A 130 -8.86 -7.65 13.39
C ILE A 130 -9.35 -7.28 14.80
N PRO A 131 -8.82 -7.94 15.84
CA PRO A 131 -9.18 -7.60 17.22
C PRO A 131 -8.56 -6.27 17.67
N ALA A 132 -9.12 -5.70 18.74
CA ALA A 132 -8.55 -4.54 19.42
C ALA A 132 -7.07 -4.78 19.79
N GLY A 133 -6.24 -3.75 19.64
CA GLY A 133 -4.79 -3.82 19.84
C GLY A 133 -4.00 -4.22 18.60
N SER A 134 -4.66 -4.68 17.52
CA SER A 134 -3.98 -5.00 16.26
C SER A 134 -3.59 -3.75 15.49
N VAL A 135 -2.46 -3.81 14.78
CA VAL A 135 -1.94 -2.71 13.95
C VAL A 135 -1.79 -3.18 12.51
N VAL A 136 -2.27 -2.35 11.58
CA VAL A 136 -2.10 -2.53 10.13
C VAL A 136 -1.14 -1.46 9.62
N PHE A 137 -0.01 -1.89 9.07
CA PHE A 137 0.92 -0.99 8.40
C PHE A 137 0.50 -0.79 6.94
N LEU A 138 0.29 0.45 6.54
CA LEU A 138 -0.16 0.83 5.20
C LEU A 138 0.88 1.73 4.56
N SER A 139 1.43 1.31 3.42
CA SER A 139 2.24 2.18 2.57
C SER A 139 1.40 3.36 2.06
N GLY A 140 2.01 4.55 1.96
CA GLY A 140 1.38 5.73 1.38
C GLY A 140 0.93 5.55 -0.08
N PHE A 141 1.42 4.51 -0.75
CA PHE A 141 1.06 4.14 -2.12
C PHE A 141 -0.12 3.17 -2.22
N VAL A 142 -0.65 2.65 -1.11
CA VAL A 142 -1.75 1.68 -1.13
C VAL A 142 -3.10 2.37 -0.97
N ARG A 143 -4.02 2.11 -1.90
CA ARG A 143 -5.42 2.56 -1.78
C ARG A 143 -6.14 1.76 -0.70
N HIS A 144 -6.80 2.46 0.20
CA HIS A 144 -7.58 1.87 1.28
C HIS A 144 -8.69 2.82 1.70
N CYS A 145 -9.77 2.27 2.26
CA CYS A 145 -10.81 3.05 2.90
C CYS A 145 -11.45 2.29 4.06
N SER A 146 -12.02 3.02 5.01
CA SER A 146 -12.89 2.40 6.02
C SER A 146 -14.29 2.23 5.46
N LEU A 147 -14.90 1.08 5.74
CA LEU A 147 -16.30 0.85 5.44
C LEU A 147 -17.22 1.54 6.46
N GLY A 148 -18.50 1.63 6.11
CA GLY A 148 -19.54 2.19 6.96
C GLY A 148 -19.73 1.38 8.24
N ASN A 149 -19.98 2.07 9.35
CA ASN A 149 -20.35 1.46 10.61
C ASN A 149 -21.88 1.41 10.70
N SER A 150 -22.47 0.21 10.62
CA SER A 150 -23.93 0.03 10.72
C SER A 150 -24.41 -0.23 12.15
N THR A 151 -23.49 -0.26 13.11
CA THR A 151 -23.82 -0.43 14.53
C THR A 151 -24.13 0.90 15.21
N SER A 152 -24.75 0.84 16.38
CA SER A 152 -24.97 2.02 17.24
C SER A 152 -23.76 2.37 18.12
N LEU A 153 -22.67 1.61 18.03
CA LEU A 153 -21.47 1.79 18.85
C LEU A 153 -20.41 2.57 18.07
N PHE A 154 -19.64 3.39 18.78
CA PHE A 154 -18.45 4.00 18.19
C PHE A 154 -17.41 2.92 17.84
N ARG A 155 -16.76 3.09 16.68
CA ARG A 155 -15.55 2.35 16.30
C ARG A 155 -14.37 3.29 16.41
N ARG A 156 -13.42 2.99 17.30
CA ARG A 156 -12.23 3.81 17.52
C ARG A 156 -11.02 3.18 16.84
N ALA A 157 -10.19 4.05 16.27
CA ALA A 157 -8.89 3.70 15.73
C ALA A 157 -7.91 4.84 16.00
N PHE A 158 -6.64 4.51 16.19
CA PHE A 158 -5.54 5.46 16.25
C PHE A 158 -4.67 5.28 15.01
N MET A 159 -4.28 6.36 14.33
CA MET A 159 -3.60 6.28 13.04
C MET A 159 -2.44 7.28 12.94
N PRO A 160 -1.33 7.06 13.65
CA PRO A 160 -0.11 7.83 13.42
C PRO A 160 0.46 7.50 12.05
N GLN A 161 1.12 8.50 11.46
CA GLN A 161 1.79 8.38 10.16
C GLN A 161 3.24 8.83 10.33
N TYR A 162 4.15 8.08 9.71
CA TYR A 162 5.59 8.32 9.76
C TYR A 162 6.11 8.47 8.34
N SER A 163 6.99 9.45 8.13
CA SER A 163 7.70 9.68 6.88
C SER A 163 9.19 9.45 7.09
N ALA A 164 9.88 8.96 6.05
CA ALA A 164 11.33 8.77 6.10
C ALA A 164 12.13 10.09 6.22
N GLY A 165 11.49 11.22 5.94
CA GLY A 165 12.10 12.53 6.02
C GLY A 165 11.09 13.62 6.35
N LYS A 166 11.59 14.85 6.40
CA LYS A 166 10.81 16.04 6.71
C LYS A 166 9.70 16.23 5.68
N VAL A 167 8.47 16.43 6.15
CA VAL A 167 7.33 16.75 5.29
C VAL A 167 7.19 18.26 5.18
N GLU A 168 7.49 18.78 4.00
CA GLU A 168 7.44 20.21 3.71
C GLU A 168 6.28 20.53 2.75
N THR A 169 5.63 21.67 2.95
CA THR A 169 4.64 22.22 2.02
C THR A 169 5.34 22.74 0.77
N SER A 170 4.58 22.95 -0.32
CA SER A 170 5.09 23.59 -1.54
C SER A 170 5.66 25.01 -1.32
N GLU A 171 5.30 25.64 -0.20
CA GLU A 171 5.77 26.97 0.21
C GLU A 171 7.03 26.92 1.11
N GLY A 172 7.58 25.73 1.39
CA GLY A 172 8.82 25.53 2.16
C GLY A 172 8.66 25.49 3.68
N GLY A 173 7.42 25.41 4.19
CA GLY A 173 7.12 25.26 5.61
C GLY A 173 6.92 23.79 6.02
N LEU A 174 7.05 23.46 7.30
CA LEU A 174 6.64 22.14 7.79
C LEU A 174 5.11 21.97 7.67
N VAL A 175 4.66 20.79 7.25
CA VAL A 175 3.24 20.44 7.37
C VAL A 175 2.86 20.43 8.86
N SER A 176 1.80 21.16 9.20
CA SER A 176 1.30 21.28 10.58
C SER A 176 1.06 19.91 11.19
N LEU A 177 1.50 19.71 12.45
CA LEU A 177 1.45 18.47 13.24
C LEU A 177 2.52 17.41 12.92
N ALA A 178 3.42 17.62 11.95
CA ALA A 178 4.58 16.77 11.78
C ALA A 178 5.62 17.06 12.90
N VAL A 179 5.81 16.10 13.80
CA VAL A 179 6.83 16.17 14.85
C VAL A 179 8.03 15.34 14.41
N PRO A 180 9.24 15.92 14.30
CA PRO A 180 10.44 15.16 14.03
C PRO A 180 10.61 14.07 15.10
N CYS A 181 10.85 12.83 14.67
CA CYS A 181 11.29 11.79 15.58
C CYS A 181 12.77 12.05 15.88
N GLU A 182 13.11 12.32 17.13
CA GLU A 182 14.50 12.41 17.56
C GLU A 182 15.14 11.01 17.49
N GLU A 183 16.44 10.93 17.14
CA GLU A 183 17.23 9.69 17.18
C GLU A 183 17.59 9.29 18.62
#